data_AF-A0A140F0K8-F1
#
_entry.id   AF-A0A140F0K8-F1
#
_cell.length_a   1.000
_cell.length_b   1.000
_cell.length_c   1.000
_cell.angle_alpha   90.00
_cell.angle_beta   90.00
_cell.angle_gamma   90.00
#
_symmetry.space_group_name_H-M   'P 1'
#
loop_
_entity.id
_entity.type
_entity.pdbx_description
1 polymer ?
#
loop_
_entity_poly.entity_id
_entity_poly.type
_entity_poly.pdbx_seq_one_letter_code
_entity_poly.pdbx_strand_id
1 'polypeptide(L)'
;MILRIARWLFQLPGRLFGMVFSRRLTTFIFFMLVALGAIAVKRYLRTDPQAEPLSPAAQPHYDIQRDVSPREARGQCGGPLHDNQGSPWPDSAGYLRQPDAQERGRTQRITLDNQHNAFAVRVKLSSAENPQYVADLFIPAAASFSIQTSAAERYVMKVKNIQSGCSYRSQPFALASDHNWRLPISLHSHGKVQFQAIDAGQF
;
A
#
# COMPACT_ATOMS: atom_id res chain seq x y z
N MET A 1 72.09 35.66 42.03
CA MET A 1 71.74 37.10 42.14
C MET A 1 71.90 37.73 40.77
N ILE A 2 71.01 38.64 40.37
CA ILE A 2 70.96 39.30 39.05
C ILE A 2 70.14 38.53 37.99
N LEU A 3 68.91 38.24 38.38
CA LEU A 3 67.72 38.50 37.57
C LEU A 3 67.59 40.02 37.24
N ARG A 4 68.65 40.66 36.73
CA ARG A 4 68.76 42.13 36.55
C ARG A 4 69.42 42.57 35.23
N ILE A 5 69.79 41.66 34.33
CA ILE A 5 70.21 42.01 32.95
C ILE A 5 69.26 41.38 31.93
N ALA A 6 67.97 41.33 32.29
CA ALA A 6 66.99 41.72 31.28
C ALA A 6 67.31 43.17 30.89
N ARG A 7 67.07 43.53 29.62
CA ARG A 7 67.07 44.91 29.09
C ARG A 7 68.39 45.44 28.53
N TRP A 8 69.10 44.68 27.70
CA TRP A 8 70.01 45.36 26.75
C TRP A 8 69.83 45.02 25.28
N LEU A 9 69.54 43.77 24.90
CA LEU A 9 69.28 43.47 23.48
C LEU A 9 67.83 43.73 23.01
N PHE A 10 66.98 44.25 23.89
CA PHE A 10 65.65 44.79 23.54
C PHE A 10 65.61 46.32 23.59
N GLN A 11 66.75 47.00 23.36
CA GLN A 11 66.75 48.43 23.07
C GLN A 11 66.66 48.67 21.57
N LEU A 12 65.40 48.59 21.11
CA LEU A 12 64.83 49.44 20.05
C LEU A 12 65.33 49.21 18.61
N PRO A 13 64.53 49.58 17.61
CA PRO A 13 63.08 49.38 17.49
C PRO A 13 62.76 48.90 16.04
N GLY A 14 61.83 47.99 15.81
CA GLY A 14 60.45 48.16 16.24
C GLY A 14 59.74 49.42 15.69
N ARG A 15 60.39 50.26 14.85
CA ARG A 15 59.79 51.54 14.41
C ARG A 15 59.87 51.89 12.93
N LEU A 16 60.46 51.04 12.09
CA LEU A 16 60.35 51.21 10.63
C LEU A 16 59.50 50.12 9.96
N PHE A 17 59.42 48.92 10.54
CA PHE A 17 58.71 47.81 9.90
C PHE A 17 57.21 47.72 10.24
N GLY A 18 56.75 48.30 11.36
CA GLY A 18 55.36 48.13 11.81
C GLY A 18 54.30 48.78 10.92
N MET A 19 54.61 49.87 10.23
CA MET A 19 53.61 50.65 9.47
C MET A 19 53.44 50.16 8.03
N VAL A 20 54.48 49.60 7.42
CA VAL A 20 54.41 48.99 6.08
C VAL A 20 53.87 47.57 6.17
N PHE A 21 54.18 46.85 7.24
CA PHE A 21 53.77 45.46 7.40
C PHE A 21 52.29 45.32 7.76
N SER A 22 51.68 46.23 8.52
CA SER A 22 50.25 46.14 8.88
C SER A 22 49.34 46.26 7.65
N ARG A 23 49.55 47.25 6.78
CA ARG A 23 48.74 47.43 5.55
C ARG A 23 48.90 46.27 4.56
N ARG A 24 50.11 45.71 4.41
CA ARG A 24 50.32 44.54 3.53
C ARG A 24 49.81 43.24 4.17
N LEU A 25 49.95 43.07 5.48
CA LEU A 25 49.46 41.90 6.21
C LEU A 25 47.94 41.80 6.15
N THR A 26 47.20 42.90 6.29
CA THR A 26 45.73 42.87 6.18
C THR A 26 45.29 42.47 4.77
N THR A 27 45.97 42.95 3.72
CA THR A 27 45.67 42.51 2.34
C THR A 27 46.02 41.04 2.13
N PHE A 28 47.16 40.55 2.65
CA PHE A 28 47.51 39.13 2.56
C PHE A 28 46.52 38.24 3.32
N ILE A 29 46.09 38.64 4.52
CA ILE A 29 45.07 37.91 5.29
C ILE A 29 43.74 37.89 4.55
N PHE A 30 43.32 39.02 3.96
CA PHE A 30 42.08 39.08 3.17
C PHE A 30 42.13 38.12 1.97
N PHE A 31 43.19 38.16 1.16
CA PHE A 31 43.34 37.23 0.04
C PHE A 31 43.47 35.77 0.50
N MET A 32 44.12 35.51 1.64
CA MET A 32 44.22 34.17 2.22
C MET A 32 42.86 33.65 2.71
N LEU A 33 42.01 34.49 3.31
CA LEU A 33 40.64 34.15 3.70
C LEU A 33 39.75 33.91 2.46
N VAL A 34 39.88 34.72 1.41
CA VAL A 34 39.16 34.52 0.14
C VAL A 34 39.58 33.21 -0.53
N ALA A 35 40.88 32.88 -0.54
CA ALA A 35 41.38 31.62 -1.07
C ALA A 35 40.91 30.41 -0.24
N LEU A 36 40.93 30.52 1.10
CA LEU A 36 40.36 29.51 1.99
C LEU A 36 38.85 29.30 1.75
N GLY A 37 38.10 30.39 1.56
CA GLY A 37 36.67 30.33 1.21
C GLY A 37 36.42 29.61 -0.11
N ALA A 38 37.19 29.93 -1.16
CA ALA A 38 37.09 29.27 -2.46
C ALA A 38 37.46 27.76 -2.39
N ILE A 39 38.45 27.39 -1.57
CA ILE A 39 38.84 25.99 -1.35
C ILE A 39 37.76 25.26 -0.52
N ALA A 40 37.16 25.91 0.47
CA ALA A 40 36.08 25.33 1.27
C ALA A 40 34.82 25.06 0.42
N VAL A 41 34.41 26.02 -0.42
CA VAL A 41 33.27 25.85 -1.35
C VAL A 41 33.54 24.74 -2.37
N LYS A 42 34.76 24.67 -2.92
CA LYS A 42 35.14 23.59 -3.85
C LYS A 42 35.19 22.22 -3.18
N ARG A 43 35.60 22.13 -1.90
CA ARG A 43 35.55 20.87 -1.14
C ARG A 43 34.11 20.48 -0.78
N TYR A 44 33.26 21.44 -0.44
CA TYR A 44 31.86 21.20 -0.11
C TYR A 44 31.05 20.69 -1.32
N LEU A 45 31.35 21.19 -2.51
CA LEU A 45 30.74 20.71 -3.77
C LEU A 45 31.35 19.42 -4.32
N ARG A 46 32.47 18.95 -3.75
CA ARG A 46 33.15 17.71 -4.16
C ARG A 46 33.06 16.60 -3.11
N THR A 47 32.16 16.76 -2.14
CA THR A 47 31.75 15.66 -1.27
C THR A 47 30.83 14.75 -2.08
N ASP A 48 31.45 13.80 -2.75
CA ASP A 48 30.84 12.53 -3.14
C ASP A 48 30.09 11.95 -1.93
N PRO A 49 28.82 11.53 -2.05
CA PRO A 49 28.26 10.62 -1.08
C PRO A 49 29.03 9.31 -1.21
N GLN A 50 29.90 9.04 -0.25
CA GLN A 50 30.49 7.74 -0.01
C GLN A 50 29.41 6.66 -0.12
N ALA A 51 29.70 5.65 -0.92
CA ALA A 51 29.07 4.34 -0.84
C ALA A 51 29.17 3.84 0.61
N GLU A 52 28.02 3.77 1.29
CA GLU A 52 27.90 2.99 2.51
C GLU A 52 27.94 1.49 2.16
N PRO A 53 28.64 0.67 2.96
CA PRO A 53 28.58 -0.77 2.84
C PRO A 53 27.16 -1.25 3.09
N LEU A 54 26.70 -2.18 2.25
CA LEU A 54 25.40 -2.87 2.33
C LEU A 54 25.22 -3.56 3.70
N SER A 55 24.80 -2.82 4.72
CA SER A 55 24.01 -3.37 5.82
C SER A 55 22.56 -3.45 5.35
N PRO A 56 21.87 -4.59 5.49
CA PRO A 56 20.45 -4.67 5.18
C PRO A 56 19.69 -3.97 6.31
N ALA A 57 19.66 -2.63 6.25
CA ALA A 57 18.72 -1.84 7.02
C ALA A 57 17.32 -2.30 6.61
N ALA A 58 16.54 -2.76 7.59
CA ALA A 58 15.15 -3.14 7.40
C ALA A 58 14.44 -2.05 6.60
N GLN A 59 13.95 -2.43 5.42
CA GLN A 59 13.28 -1.50 4.52
C GLN A 59 12.14 -0.82 5.30
N PRO A 60 12.08 0.52 5.35
CA PRO A 60 10.82 1.15 5.67
C PRO A 60 9.88 0.72 4.53
N HIS A 61 8.93 -0.14 4.86
CA HIS A 61 7.87 -0.56 3.97
C HIS A 61 7.01 0.68 3.71
N TYR A 62 7.43 1.50 2.76
CA TYR A 62 6.55 2.46 2.15
C TYR A 62 5.57 1.63 1.31
N ASP A 63 4.36 1.46 1.82
CA ASP A 63 3.23 1.14 0.96
C ASP A 63 3.08 2.33 0.00
N ILE A 64 3.77 2.27 -1.14
CA ILE A 64 3.33 3.05 -2.30
C ILE A 64 1.96 2.48 -2.62
N GLN A 65 0.92 3.20 -2.21
CA GLN A 65 -0.41 3.03 -2.75
C GLN A 65 -0.27 3.38 -4.23
N ARG A 66 0.02 2.36 -5.04
CA ARG A 66 0.15 2.48 -6.48
C ARG A 66 -1.25 2.87 -6.94
N ASP A 67 -1.45 4.15 -7.20
CA ASP A 67 -2.70 4.65 -7.73
C ASP A 67 -2.91 3.93 -9.06
N VAL A 68 -3.87 3.00 -9.05
CA VAL A 68 -4.07 2.04 -10.13
C VAL A 68 -4.36 2.86 -11.38
N SER A 69 -3.62 2.62 -12.47
CA SER A 69 -3.78 3.45 -13.65
C SER A 69 -5.25 3.42 -14.10
N PRO A 70 -5.82 4.52 -14.64
CA PRO A 70 -7.22 4.53 -15.08
C PRO A 70 -7.56 3.46 -16.12
N ARG A 71 -6.56 2.81 -16.74
CA ARG A 71 -6.74 1.67 -17.65
C ARG A 71 -6.91 0.35 -16.88
N GLU A 72 -6.08 0.10 -15.88
CA GLU A 72 -6.20 -1.07 -14.99
C GLU A 72 -7.49 -0.99 -14.15
N ALA A 73 -7.86 0.21 -13.69
CA ALA A 73 -9.13 0.45 -13.00
C ALA A 73 -10.35 0.17 -13.90
N ARG A 74 -10.28 0.49 -15.22
CA ARG A 74 -11.33 0.17 -16.20
C ARG A 74 -11.41 -1.33 -16.53
N GLY A 75 -10.30 -2.06 -16.44
CA GLY A 75 -10.30 -3.53 -16.60
C GLY A 75 -11.05 -4.21 -15.45
N GLN A 76 -10.88 -3.70 -14.24
CA GLN A 76 -11.46 -4.23 -13.01
C GLN A 76 -12.90 -3.74 -12.77
N CYS A 77 -13.21 -2.50 -13.17
CA CYS A 77 -14.47 -1.81 -12.91
C CYS A 77 -15.12 -1.30 -14.20
N GLY A 78 -16.31 -1.82 -14.51
CA GLY A 78 -17.08 -1.47 -15.71
C GLY A 78 -18.06 -0.31 -15.57
N GLY A 79 -18.18 0.30 -14.38
CA GLY A 79 -19.23 1.27 -14.06
C GLY A 79 -20.51 0.62 -13.49
N PRO A 80 -21.51 1.43 -13.12
CA PRO A 80 -22.74 0.94 -12.52
C PRO A 80 -23.48 -0.06 -13.43
N LEU A 81 -23.93 -1.18 -12.85
CA LEU A 81 -24.74 -2.17 -13.55
C LEU A 81 -26.22 -1.86 -13.36
N HIS A 82 -26.87 -1.39 -14.42
CA HIS A 82 -28.29 -1.03 -14.41
C HIS A 82 -29.23 -2.23 -14.26
N ASP A 83 -28.83 -3.39 -14.78
CA ASP A 83 -29.64 -4.60 -14.77
C ASP A 83 -28.78 -5.87 -14.62
N ASN A 84 -29.44 -6.99 -14.37
CA ASN A 84 -28.87 -8.32 -14.42
C ASN A 84 -29.02 -8.92 -15.82
N GLN A 85 -28.22 -8.43 -16.77
CA GLN A 85 -28.16 -8.98 -18.15
C GLN A 85 -29.52 -8.92 -18.85
N GLY A 86 -30.18 -7.76 -18.79
CA GLY A 86 -31.49 -7.49 -19.40
C GLY A 86 -32.69 -7.80 -18.49
N SER A 87 -32.47 -8.32 -17.28
CA SER A 87 -33.52 -8.48 -16.26
C SER A 87 -33.31 -7.52 -15.09
N PRO A 88 -34.35 -6.97 -14.45
CA PRO A 88 -34.18 -6.10 -13.29
C PRO A 88 -33.50 -6.84 -12.13
N TRP A 89 -32.77 -6.10 -11.30
CA TRP A 89 -32.26 -6.65 -10.04
C TRP A 89 -33.41 -7.00 -9.10
N PRO A 90 -33.33 -8.11 -8.34
CA PRO A 90 -34.34 -8.44 -7.34
C PRO A 90 -34.42 -7.39 -6.22
N ASP A 91 -35.59 -7.20 -5.62
CA ASP A 91 -35.76 -6.29 -4.47
C ASP A 91 -35.20 -6.86 -3.15
N SER A 92 -35.00 -8.18 -3.10
CA SER A 92 -34.56 -8.89 -1.90
C SER A 92 -33.36 -9.79 -2.18
N ALA A 93 -32.64 -10.15 -1.11
CA ALA A 93 -31.50 -11.04 -1.22
C ALA A 93 -31.95 -12.45 -1.63
N GLY A 94 -31.27 -13.06 -2.60
CA GLY A 94 -31.70 -14.35 -3.14
C GLY A 94 -30.79 -14.92 -4.21
N TYR A 95 -31.15 -16.10 -4.71
CA TYR A 95 -30.48 -16.75 -5.83
C TYR A 95 -30.87 -16.08 -7.15
N LEU A 96 -29.87 -15.67 -7.92
CA LEU A 96 -30.03 -15.36 -9.34
C LEU A 96 -30.03 -16.63 -10.18
N ARG A 97 -29.28 -17.63 -9.73
CA ARG A 97 -29.31 -19.00 -10.24
C ARG A 97 -29.17 -19.96 -9.08
N GLN A 98 -30.15 -20.84 -8.92
CA GLN A 98 -30.05 -21.92 -7.94
C GLN A 98 -28.94 -22.89 -8.38
N PRO A 99 -28.13 -23.41 -7.45
CA PRO A 99 -27.25 -24.52 -7.78
C PRO A 99 -28.04 -25.72 -8.28
N ASP A 100 -27.45 -26.46 -9.20
CA ASP A 100 -27.97 -27.77 -9.58
C ASP A 100 -28.05 -28.65 -8.32
N ALA A 101 -29.10 -29.49 -8.24
CA ALA A 101 -29.43 -30.26 -7.05
C ALA A 101 -28.19 -30.93 -6.46
N GLN A 102 -27.82 -30.49 -5.26
CA GLN A 102 -26.55 -30.88 -4.64
C GLN A 102 -26.58 -32.38 -4.32
N GLU A 103 -25.52 -33.11 -4.70
CA GLU A 103 -25.37 -34.52 -4.37
C GLU A 103 -25.42 -34.75 -2.85
N ARG A 104 -25.97 -35.91 -2.47
CA ARG A 104 -26.24 -36.31 -1.08
C ARG A 104 -24.94 -36.25 -0.26
N GLY A 105 -24.92 -35.38 0.75
CA GLY A 105 -23.78 -35.23 1.66
C GLY A 105 -24.11 -34.31 2.83
N ARG A 106 -23.16 -34.16 3.77
CA ARG A 106 -23.30 -33.21 4.89
C ARG A 106 -23.39 -31.79 4.34
N THR A 107 -24.52 -31.13 4.57
CA THR A 107 -24.73 -29.72 4.21
C THR A 107 -24.38 -28.81 5.39
N GLN A 108 -23.86 -27.63 5.09
CA GLN A 108 -23.58 -26.58 6.04
C GLN A 108 -24.24 -25.28 5.60
N ARG A 109 -24.73 -24.51 6.59
CA ARG A 109 -25.34 -23.20 6.35
C ARG A 109 -24.28 -22.13 6.46
N ILE A 110 -24.16 -21.32 5.41
CA ILE A 110 -23.30 -20.15 5.41
C ILE A 110 -24.12 -18.90 5.16
N THR A 111 -23.85 -17.83 5.91
CA THR A 111 -24.44 -16.52 5.72
C THR A 111 -23.43 -15.60 5.06
N LEU A 112 -23.75 -15.13 3.87
CA LEU A 112 -23.01 -14.08 3.19
C LEU A 112 -23.54 -12.73 3.66
N ASP A 113 -22.68 -11.90 4.22
CA ASP A 113 -23.07 -10.71 4.94
C ASP A 113 -22.59 -9.42 4.25
N ASN A 114 -23.54 -8.68 3.69
CA ASN A 114 -23.32 -7.39 3.03
C ASN A 114 -23.74 -6.20 3.93
N GLN A 115 -23.94 -6.42 5.24
CA GLN A 115 -24.43 -5.39 6.18
C GLN A 115 -23.57 -4.12 6.23
N HIS A 116 -22.28 -4.24 5.97
CA HIS A 116 -21.33 -3.12 6.07
C HIS A 116 -21.11 -2.37 4.75
N ASN A 117 -21.76 -2.78 3.66
CA ASN A 117 -21.65 -2.08 2.38
C ASN A 117 -22.94 -1.31 2.07
N ALA A 118 -22.76 -0.06 1.63
CA ALA A 118 -23.85 0.80 1.16
C ALA A 118 -24.31 0.50 -0.27
N PHE A 119 -23.79 -0.57 -0.88
CA PHE A 119 -24.08 -0.99 -2.26
C PHE A 119 -24.52 -2.44 -2.30
N ALA A 120 -25.33 -2.77 -3.30
CA ALA A 120 -25.69 -4.15 -3.60
C ALA A 120 -24.54 -4.90 -4.26
N VAL A 121 -24.52 -6.22 -4.09
CA VAL A 121 -23.49 -7.10 -4.64
C VAL A 121 -24.10 -8.31 -5.33
N ARG A 122 -23.44 -8.74 -6.42
CA ARG A 122 -23.63 -10.08 -6.98
C ARG A 122 -22.50 -10.98 -6.52
N VAL A 123 -22.83 -12.14 -5.98
CA VAL A 123 -21.86 -13.08 -5.43
C VAL A 123 -21.92 -14.40 -6.18
N LYS A 124 -20.77 -14.87 -6.65
CA LYS A 124 -20.60 -16.23 -7.17
C LYS A 124 -19.73 -17.02 -6.21
N LEU A 125 -20.24 -18.13 -5.71
CA LEU A 125 -19.49 -19.07 -4.89
C LEU A 125 -19.24 -20.35 -5.70
N SER A 126 -18.00 -20.85 -5.67
CA SER A 126 -17.61 -22.10 -6.33
C SER A 126 -16.69 -22.93 -5.43
N SER A 127 -16.67 -24.24 -5.64
CA SER A 127 -15.61 -25.09 -5.07
C SER A 127 -14.28 -24.76 -5.76
N ALA A 128 -13.19 -24.80 -5.01
CA ALA A 128 -11.86 -24.57 -5.56
C ALA A 128 -11.38 -25.75 -6.43
N GLU A 129 -11.78 -26.97 -6.08
CA GLU A 129 -11.29 -28.21 -6.72
C GLU A 129 -12.13 -28.64 -7.90
N ASN A 130 -13.43 -28.31 -7.87
CA ASN A 130 -14.30 -28.44 -9.01
C ASN A 130 -15.04 -27.11 -9.21
N PRO A 131 -14.66 -26.29 -10.19
CA PRO A 131 -15.22 -24.96 -10.39
C PRO A 131 -16.69 -24.94 -10.86
N GLN A 132 -17.41 -26.06 -10.73
CA GLN A 132 -18.87 -26.05 -10.82
C GLN A 132 -19.47 -25.08 -9.79
N TYR A 133 -20.39 -24.25 -10.29
CA TYR A 133 -20.99 -23.15 -9.53
C TYR A 133 -21.82 -23.67 -8.38
N VAL A 134 -21.50 -23.23 -7.16
CA VAL A 134 -22.21 -23.60 -5.94
C VAL A 134 -23.34 -22.60 -5.64
N ALA A 135 -23.21 -21.32 -6.02
CA ALA A 135 -24.30 -20.35 -5.93
C ALA A 135 -24.01 -19.10 -6.78
N ASP A 136 -25.04 -18.53 -7.40
CA ASP A 136 -25.03 -17.16 -7.95
C ASP A 136 -26.16 -16.36 -7.31
N LEU A 137 -25.79 -15.28 -6.62
CA LEU A 137 -26.63 -14.62 -5.63
C LEU A 137 -26.64 -13.11 -5.86
N PHE A 138 -27.75 -12.49 -5.50
CA PHE A 138 -27.87 -11.05 -5.33
C PHE A 138 -28.11 -10.74 -3.86
N ILE A 139 -27.38 -9.76 -3.32
CA ILE A 139 -27.56 -9.29 -1.94
C ILE A 139 -27.63 -7.75 -1.98
N PRO A 140 -28.77 -7.15 -1.59
CA PRO A 140 -28.91 -5.70 -1.48
C PRO A 140 -27.91 -5.06 -0.53
N ALA A 141 -27.78 -3.73 -0.61
CA ALA A 141 -27.06 -2.95 0.39
C ALA A 141 -27.59 -3.24 1.80
N ALA A 142 -26.68 -3.30 2.77
CA ALA A 142 -27.00 -3.56 4.17
C ALA A 142 -27.78 -4.87 4.47
N ALA A 143 -27.80 -5.84 3.55
CA ALA A 143 -28.50 -7.12 3.70
C ALA A 143 -27.56 -8.30 3.93
N SER A 144 -28.11 -9.46 4.28
CA SER A 144 -27.37 -10.73 4.34
C SER A 144 -28.22 -11.85 3.75
N PHE A 145 -27.59 -12.91 3.25
CA PHE A 145 -28.30 -14.07 2.72
C PHE A 145 -27.65 -15.38 3.15
N SER A 146 -28.47 -16.33 3.58
CA SER A 146 -28.03 -17.66 3.97
C SER A 146 -28.21 -18.66 2.84
N ILE A 147 -27.17 -19.43 2.56
CA ILE A 147 -27.22 -20.53 1.60
C ILE A 147 -26.80 -21.84 2.25
N GLN A 148 -27.26 -22.93 1.65
CA GLN A 148 -26.79 -24.26 1.98
C GLN A 148 -25.70 -24.63 0.98
N THR A 149 -24.56 -25.10 1.48
CA THR A 149 -23.47 -25.60 0.64
C THR A 149 -23.05 -26.99 1.13
N SER A 150 -22.41 -27.76 0.26
CA SER A 150 -21.85 -29.06 0.62
C SER A 150 -20.66 -28.86 1.55
N ALA A 151 -20.06 -29.92 2.07
CA ALA A 151 -18.75 -29.82 2.69
C ALA A 151 -17.69 -29.94 1.58
N ALA A 152 -17.37 -28.86 0.87
CA ALA A 152 -16.15 -28.82 0.06
C ALA A 152 -14.93 -28.49 0.94
N GLU A 153 -13.75 -28.95 0.54
CA GLU A 153 -12.52 -28.62 1.27
C GLU A 153 -12.23 -27.12 1.25
N ARG A 154 -12.41 -26.48 0.09
CA ARG A 154 -12.15 -25.06 -0.12
C ARG A 154 -13.11 -24.44 -1.11
N TYR A 155 -13.37 -23.16 -0.89
CA TYR A 155 -14.25 -22.32 -1.69
C TYR A 155 -13.49 -21.14 -2.27
N VAL A 156 -13.98 -20.67 -3.42
CA VAL A 156 -13.62 -19.39 -4.01
C VAL A 156 -14.89 -18.56 -4.13
N MET A 157 -14.82 -17.33 -3.66
CA MET A 157 -15.91 -16.37 -3.74
C MET A 157 -15.51 -15.23 -4.68
N LYS A 158 -16.36 -14.94 -5.66
CA LYS A 158 -16.26 -13.74 -6.47
C LYS A 158 -17.40 -12.79 -6.14
N VAL A 159 -17.08 -11.52 -6.01
CA VAL A 159 -18.04 -10.47 -5.66
C VAL A 159 -17.96 -9.36 -6.69
N LYS A 160 -19.12 -8.94 -7.20
CA LYS A 160 -19.24 -7.79 -8.10
C LYS A 160 -20.05 -6.71 -7.39
N ASN A 161 -19.44 -5.54 -7.22
CA ASN A 161 -20.12 -4.35 -6.74
C ASN A 161 -21.01 -3.81 -7.86
N ILE A 162 -22.33 -3.77 -7.63
CA ILE A 162 -23.30 -3.34 -8.65
C ILE A 162 -23.21 -1.84 -8.93
N GLN A 163 -22.83 -1.04 -7.93
CA GLN A 163 -22.72 0.42 -8.07
C GLN A 163 -21.50 0.85 -8.89
N SER A 164 -20.36 0.16 -8.76
CA SER A 164 -19.12 0.53 -9.47
C SER A 164 -18.74 -0.40 -10.63
N GLY A 165 -19.35 -1.58 -10.69
CA GLY A 165 -18.99 -2.64 -11.63
C GLY A 165 -17.67 -3.34 -11.31
N CYS A 166 -17.02 -3.01 -10.19
CA CYS A 166 -15.76 -3.61 -9.79
C CYS A 166 -15.95 -5.08 -9.40
N SER A 167 -15.07 -5.93 -9.90
CA SER A 167 -15.06 -7.37 -9.62
C SER A 167 -13.90 -7.76 -8.72
N TYR A 168 -14.18 -8.61 -7.74
CA TYR A 168 -13.23 -9.08 -6.75
C TYR A 168 -13.31 -10.60 -6.64
N ARG A 169 -12.18 -11.23 -6.33
CA ARG A 169 -12.08 -12.67 -6.10
C ARG A 169 -11.35 -12.92 -4.78
N SER A 170 -11.83 -13.88 -4.01
CA SER A 170 -11.13 -14.34 -2.82
C SER A 170 -9.99 -15.30 -3.18
N GLN A 171 -8.97 -15.35 -2.32
CA GLN A 171 -8.15 -16.55 -2.25
C GLN A 171 -9.00 -17.76 -1.84
N PRO A 172 -8.62 -19.00 -2.20
CA PRO A 172 -9.33 -20.18 -1.72
C PRO A 172 -9.34 -20.25 -0.20
N PHE A 173 -10.49 -20.48 0.41
CA PHE A 173 -10.65 -20.56 1.86
C PHE A 173 -11.47 -21.78 2.26
N ALA A 174 -11.14 -22.37 3.40
CA ALA A 174 -11.92 -23.45 3.99
C ALA A 174 -13.02 -22.88 4.90
N LEU A 175 -14.15 -23.57 4.96
CA LEU A 175 -15.17 -23.35 5.98
C LEU A 175 -14.87 -24.31 7.14
N ALA A 176 -14.79 -23.82 8.38
CA ALA A 176 -14.66 -24.71 9.54
C ALA A 176 -15.96 -25.49 9.78
N SER A 177 -15.86 -26.59 10.52
CA SER A 177 -16.99 -27.49 10.78
C SER A 177 -18.11 -26.93 11.67
N ASP A 178 -18.03 -25.66 12.08
CA ASP A 178 -19.11 -25.00 12.80
C ASP A 178 -20.33 -24.78 11.90
N HIS A 179 -21.53 -24.86 12.50
CA HIS A 179 -22.76 -24.99 11.74
C HIS A 179 -23.36 -23.65 11.24
N ASN A 180 -22.75 -22.51 11.58
CA ASN A 180 -23.33 -21.18 11.35
C ASN A 180 -22.26 -20.14 10.96
N TRP A 181 -21.59 -20.39 9.85
CA TRP A 181 -20.61 -19.44 9.31
C TRP A 181 -21.27 -18.14 8.88
N ARG A 182 -20.67 -17.01 9.26
CA ARG A 182 -21.02 -15.68 8.76
C ARG A 182 -19.79 -15.06 8.09
N LEU A 183 -19.89 -14.83 6.79
CA LEU A 183 -18.82 -14.34 5.93
C LEU A 183 -19.09 -12.88 5.59
N PRO A 184 -18.41 -11.92 6.25
CA PRO A 184 -18.53 -10.51 5.88
C PRO A 184 -17.93 -10.28 4.49
N ILE A 185 -18.68 -9.58 3.64
CA ILE A 185 -18.23 -9.16 2.31
C ILE A 185 -17.48 -7.84 2.49
N SER A 186 -16.20 -7.92 2.88
CA SER A 186 -15.38 -6.74 3.11
C SER A 186 -14.35 -6.59 1.98
N LEU A 187 -14.67 -5.78 0.97
CA LEU A 187 -13.85 -5.65 -0.24
C LEU A 187 -12.53 -4.88 -0.04
N HIS A 188 -12.45 -4.06 1.02
CA HIS A 188 -11.30 -3.15 1.27
C HIS A 188 -10.61 -3.41 2.62
N SER A 189 -11.02 -4.42 3.39
CA SER A 189 -10.46 -4.67 4.72
C SER A 189 -9.86 -6.06 4.83
N HIS A 190 -8.93 -6.22 5.78
CA HIS A 190 -8.40 -7.53 6.19
C HIS A 190 -9.46 -8.33 6.98
N GLY A 191 -10.49 -8.82 6.29
CA GLY A 191 -11.43 -9.78 6.82
C GLY A 191 -10.85 -11.21 6.84
N LYS A 192 -11.60 -12.17 7.41
CA LYS A 192 -11.24 -13.60 7.35
C LYS A 192 -11.06 -14.11 5.91
N VAL A 193 -11.80 -13.50 4.97
CA VAL A 193 -11.66 -13.75 3.54
C VAL A 193 -11.06 -12.49 2.90
N GLN A 194 -9.87 -12.65 2.33
CA GLN A 194 -9.20 -11.58 1.60
C GLN A 194 -9.62 -11.58 0.14
N PHE A 195 -9.92 -10.40 -0.38
CA PHE A 195 -10.33 -10.19 -1.76
C PHE A 195 -9.26 -9.43 -2.54
N GLN A 196 -9.03 -9.85 -3.78
CA GLN A 196 -8.22 -9.14 -4.75
C GLN A 196 -9.08 -8.71 -5.93
N ALA A 197 -8.81 -7.54 -6.49
CA ALA A 197 -9.48 -7.08 -7.69
C ALA A 197 -9.17 -8.03 -8.87
N ILE A 198 -10.17 -8.26 -9.72
CA ILE A 198 -10.07 -9.08 -10.93
C ILE A 198 -10.71 -8.34 -12.10
N ASP A 199 -10.29 -8.68 -13.32
CA ASP A 199 -10.88 -8.11 -14.53
C ASP A 199 -12.35 -8.54 -14.67
N ALA A 200 -13.16 -7.68 -15.28
CA ALA A 200 -14.59 -7.93 -15.47
C ALA A 200 -14.90 -9.26 -16.21
N GLY A 201 -14.02 -9.67 -17.13
CA GLY A 201 -14.13 -10.94 -17.87
C GLY A 201 -13.80 -12.19 -17.05
N GLN A 202 -13.16 -12.02 -15.88
CA GLN A 202 -12.83 -13.12 -14.97
C GLN A 202 -13.94 -13.39 -13.95
N PHE A 203 -15.06 -12.65 -13.97
CA PHE A 203 -16.17 -12.79 -13.03
C PHE A 203 -17.08 -13.99 -13.30
#